data_AF-A0A2N0L624-F1
#
_entry.id   AF-A0A2N0L624-F1
#
_cell.length_a   1.000
_cell.length_b   1.000
_cell.length_c   1.000
_cell.angle_alpha   90.00
_cell.angle_beta   90.00
_cell.angle_gamma   90.00
#
_symmetry.space_group_name_H-M   'P 1'
#
loop_
_entity.id
_entity.type
_entity.pdbx_description
1 polymer ?
#
loop_
_entity_poly.entity_id
_entity_poly.type
_entity_poly.pdbx_seq_one_letter_code
_entity_poly.pdbx_strand_id
1 'polypeptide(L)'
;MLPTTMLRTKLRDWVERREAAKLSPRSASLEAAGDSNAARPKRGGYSHRLLNAAGIRLMQEESVKSALWCVHRRSSFVLTDRRLIYAQREGREATAHWAELSEVKNAGVSRTGRNHALLAVGAFCLLAGIVLTFVVGFWGLAPLLLIGAVLAGTWFVSEGKATVYASLGGQQMQGEISKRDRRRASEFVNLLFELKQD
;
A
#
# COMPACT_ATOMS: atom_id res chain seq x y z
N MET A 1 -61.29 5.20 18.86
CA MET A 1 -61.41 6.55 18.27
C MET A 1 -60.49 7.48 19.04
N LEU A 2 -59.33 7.79 18.46
CA LEU A 2 -58.36 8.74 19.00
C LEU A 2 -58.56 10.08 18.28
N PRO A 3 -58.57 11.23 18.99
CA PRO A 3 -58.92 12.52 18.40
C PRO A 3 -57.87 12.94 17.37
N THR A 4 -58.33 13.21 16.15
CA THR A 4 -57.56 13.64 14.96
C THR A 4 -56.74 14.93 15.17
N THR A 5 -56.94 15.63 16.28
CA THR A 5 -56.16 16.80 16.70
C THR A 5 -54.76 16.46 17.20
N MET A 6 -54.50 15.27 17.75
CA MET A 6 -53.16 14.91 18.26
C MET A 6 -52.12 14.55 17.17
N LEU A 7 -52.57 14.18 15.97
CA LEU A 7 -51.68 13.81 14.87
C LEU A 7 -51.11 15.04 14.13
N ARG A 8 -51.85 16.16 14.12
CA ARG A 8 -51.39 17.41 13.49
C ARG A 8 -50.29 18.12 14.27
N THR A 9 -50.32 18.07 15.60
CA THR A 9 -49.30 18.71 16.45
C THR A 9 -47.96 17.98 16.38
N LYS A 10 -47.94 16.65 16.39
CA LYS A 10 -46.69 15.89 16.25
C LYS A 10 -45.99 16.07 14.90
N LEU A 11 -46.75 16.24 13.82
CA LEU A 11 -46.19 16.49 12.49
C LEU A 11 -45.59 17.90 12.38
N ARG A 12 -46.22 18.90 13.01
CA ARG A 12 -45.68 20.27 13.05
C ARG A 12 -44.39 20.34 13.88
N ASP A 13 -44.35 19.71 15.05
CA ASP A 13 -43.14 19.62 15.89
C ASP A 13 -41.98 18.91 15.19
N TRP A 14 -42.26 17.91 14.35
CA TRP A 14 -41.22 17.18 13.63
C TRP A 14 -40.63 18.00 12.46
N VAL A 15 -41.46 18.82 11.80
CA VAL A 15 -41.02 19.73 10.73
C VAL A 15 -40.19 20.88 11.30
N GLU A 16 -40.63 21.51 12.40
CA GLU A 16 -39.88 22.59 13.05
C GLU A 16 -38.51 22.13 13.59
N ARG A 17 -38.42 20.90 14.11
CA ARG A 17 -37.11 20.31 14.50
C ARG A 17 -36.19 20.07 13.31
N ARG A 18 -36.73 19.75 12.13
CA ARG A 18 -35.94 19.56 10.90
C ARG A 18 -35.48 20.88 10.29
N GLU A 19 -36.26 21.96 10.43
CA GLU A 19 -35.85 23.29 9.98
C GLU A 19 -34.85 23.94 10.94
N ALA A 20 -35.02 23.78 12.25
CA ALA A 20 -34.03 24.22 13.25
C ALA A 20 -32.68 23.50 13.10
N ALA A 21 -32.67 22.22 12.69
CA ALA A 21 -31.44 21.47 12.43
C ALA A 21 -30.70 21.91 11.14
N LYS A 22 -31.39 22.57 10.21
CA LYS A 22 -30.76 23.12 8.98
C LYS A 22 -30.13 24.50 9.19
N LEU A 23 -30.47 25.20 10.27
CA LEU A 23 -30.06 26.58 10.55
C LEU A 23 -29.10 26.73 11.75
N SER A 24 -28.50 25.63 12.22
CA SER A 24 -27.39 25.70 13.18
C SER A 24 -26.10 26.19 12.49
N PRO A 25 -25.42 27.23 13.02
CA PRO A 25 -24.43 28.02 12.31
C PRO A 25 -23.11 27.26 12.12
N ARG A 26 -22.96 26.69 10.92
CA ARG A 26 -21.68 26.16 10.42
C ARG A 26 -20.76 27.27 9.87
N SER A 27 -21.04 28.52 10.18
CA SER A 27 -20.38 29.72 9.63
C SER A 27 -19.61 30.57 10.66
N ALA A 28 -19.65 30.27 11.97
CA ALA A 28 -19.00 31.09 13.00
C ALA A 28 -17.63 30.57 13.47
N SER A 29 -16.92 29.78 12.67
CA SER A 29 -15.54 29.34 12.97
C SER A 29 -14.59 29.48 11.77
N LEU A 30 -14.96 30.30 10.79
CA LEU A 30 -14.19 30.53 9.55
C LEU A 30 -13.33 31.80 9.55
N GLU A 31 -13.26 32.56 10.66
CA GLU A 31 -12.53 33.85 10.73
C GLU A 31 -11.42 33.91 11.79
N ALA A 32 -10.83 32.78 12.17
CA ALA A 32 -9.65 32.76 13.06
C ALA A 32 -8.58 31.74 12.63
N ALA A 33 -8.34 31.60 11.33
CA ALA A 33 -7.19 30.89 10.81
C ALA A 33 -6.63 31.63 9.60
N GLY A 34 -6.11 32.84 9.88
CA GLY A 34 -5.22 33.55 8.97
C GLY A 34 -3.98 32.71 8.67
N ASP A 35 -3.54 32.81 7.42
CA ASP A 35 -2.17 32.68 6.95
C ASP A 35 -1.25 31.70 7.67
N SER A 36 -1.31 30.44 7.23
CA SER A 36 -0.10 29.64 7.09
C SER A 36 -0.33 28.60 6.01
N ASN A 37 -0.06 29.00 4.77
CA ASN A 37 0.03 28.11 3.62
C ASN A 37 1.35 27.30 3.68
N ALA A 38 1.61 26.69 4.83
CA ALA A 38 2.66 25.70 5.03
C ALA A 38 1.99 24.32 4.87
N ALA A 39 2.47 23.57 3.88
CA ALA A 39 1.99 22.25 3.51
C ALA A 39 1.73 21.35 4.74
N ARG A 40 0.47 21.14 5.10
CA ARG A 40 0.10 20.10 6.07
C ARG A 40 0.48 18.74 5.47
N PRO A 41 1.38 17.95 6.09
CA PRO A 41 1.66 16.60 5.60
C PRO A 41 0.39 15.77 5.70
N LYS A 42 0.02 15.10 4.60
CA LYS A 42 -1.11 14.15 4.57
C LYS A 42 -0.85 13.06 5.62
N ARG A 43 -1.56 13.15 6.75
CA ARG A 43 -1.48 12.22 7.89
C ARG A 43 -1.45 10.76 7.43
N GLY A 44 -0.36 10.07 7.77
CA GLY A 44 -0.14 8.64 7.61
C GLY A 44 -1.05 7.78 8.49
N GLY A 45 -2.35 7.70 8.15
CA GLY A 45 -3.35 6.96 8.94
C GLY A 45 -3.15 5.44 9.05
N TYR A 46 -2.19 4.85 8.32
CA TYR A 46 -2.00 3.39 8.27
C TYR A 46 -0.66 2.90 8.84
N SER A 47 0.37 3.75 8.95
CA SER A 47 1.66 3.34 9.55
C SER A 47 1.47 3.00 11.03
N HIS A 48 0.70 3.80 11.77
CA HIS A 48 0.43 3.55 13.18
C HIS A 48 -0.28 2.21 13.45
N ARG A 49 -1.19 1.75 12.58
CA ARG A 49 -1.92 0.49 12.84
C ARG A 49 -1.03 -0.74 12.66
N LEU A 50 -0.19 -0.75 11.62
CA LEU A 50 0.76 -1.85 11.39
C LEU A 50 1.88 -1.86 12.42
N LEU A 51 2.43 -0.68 12.75
CA LEU A 51 3.44 -0.55 13.80
C LEU A 51 2.90 -0.97 15.18
N ASN A 52 1.69 -0.50 15.54
CA ASN A 52 1.06 -0.90 16.80
C ASN A 52 0.72 -2.40 16.83
N ALA A 53 0.25 -2.97 15.72
CA ALA A 53 -0.01 -4.41 15.62
C ALA A 53 1.27 -5.24 15.76
N ALA A 54 2.40 -4.72 15.27
CA ALA A 54 3.71 -5.33 15.42
C ALA A 54 4.40 -5.00 16.77
N GLY A 55 3.72 -4.28 17.66
CA GLY A 55 4.24 -3.94 18.98
C GLY A 55 5.32 -2.85 19.02
N ILE A 56 5.65 -2.20 17.90
CA ILE A 56 6.65 -1.13 17.88
C ILE A 56 6.01 0.21 18.19
N ARG A 57 6.55 0.88 19.22
CA ARG A 57 6.24 2.27 19.55
C ARG A 57 7.43 3.16 19.19
N LEU A 58 7.12 4.32 18.65
CA LEU A 58 8.10 5.40 18.47
C LEU A 58 8.54 5.89 19.84
N MET A 59 9.83 6.21 19.99
CA MET A 59 10.30 6.86 21.21
C MET A 59 9.76 8.29 21.29
N GLN A 60 9.65 8.86 22.49
CA GLN A 60 8.98 10.15 22.74
C GLN A 60 9.59 11.33 21.95
N GLU A 61 10.87 11.23 21.57
CA GLU A 61 11.61 12.24 20.79
C GLU A 61 11.78 11.88 19.32
N GLU A 62 11.26 10.73 18.88
CA GLU A 62 11.52 10.19 17.55
C GLU A 62 10.49 10.71 16.54
N SER A 63 10.97 11.42 15.52
CA SER A 63 10.12 12.01 14.49
C SER A 63 10.09 11.15 13.22
N VAL A 64 8.88 10.84 12.73
CA VAL A 64 8.72 10.14 11.44
C VAL A 64 8.97 11.12 10.30
N LYS A 65 10.01 10.87 9.52
CA LYS A 65 10.40 11.71 8.37
C LYS A 65 9.69 11.27 7.10
N SER A 66 9.59 9.97 6.86
CA SER A 66 8.92 9.43 5.68
C SER A 66 8.35 8.03 5.92
N ALA A 67 7.33 7.67 5.13
CA ALA A 67 6.75 6.34 5.15
C ALA A 67 6.44 5.89 3.72
N LEU A 68 6.85 4.67 3.40
CA LEU A 68 6.64 4.04 2.11
C LEU A 68 5.84 2.75 2.28
N TRP A 69 4.75 2.63 1.52
CA TRP A 69 3.91 1.44 1.53
C TRP A 69 4.28 0.48 0.41
N CYS A 70 4.33 -0.80 0.75
CA CYS A 70 4.53 -1.89 -0.18
C CYS A 70 3.19 -2.35 -0.80
N VAL A 71 3.28 -3.13 -1.89
CA VAL A 71 2.12 -3.65 -2.62
C VAL A 71 1.22 -4.44 -1.66
N HIS A 72 -0.10 -4.32 -1.87
CA HIS A 72 -1.13 -4.94 -1.03
C HIS A 72 -1.24 -4.39 0.40
N ARG A 73 -0.52 -3.31 0.75
CA ARG A 73 -0.54 -2.69 2.09
C ARG A 73 -0.26 -3.67 3.23
N ARG A 74 0.43 -4.77 2.93
CA ARG A 74 0.83 -5.79 3.91
C ARG A 74 2.20 -5.51 4.51
N SER A 75 2.99 -4.64 3.91
CA SER A 75 4.23 -4.16 4.50
C SER A 75 4.43 -2.67 4.28
N SER A 76 5.26 -2.08 5.13
CA SER A 76 5.60 -0.67 5.09
C SER A 76 7.01 -0.43 5.63
N PHE A 77 7.75 0.42 4.93
CA PHE A 77 8.97 1.03 5.45
C PHE A 77 8.61 2.37 6.09
N VAL A 78 9.12 2.62 7.28
CA VAL A 78 8.97 3.86 8.02
C VAL A 78 10.36 4.33 8.37
N LEU A 79 10.67 5.55 7.96
CA LEU A 79 11.95 6.20 8.21
C LEU A 79 11.74 7.27 9.27
N THR A 80 12.49 7.14 10.36
CA THR A 80 12.56 8.15 11.41
C THR A 80 13.89 8.88 11.33
N ASP A 81 14.08 9.87 12.20
CA ASP A 81 15.35 10.55 12.41
C ASP A 81 16.45 9.64 12.99
N ARG A 82 16.11 8.51 13.61
CA ARG A 82 17.09 7.63 14.26
C ARG A 82 17.21 6.23 13.64
N ARG A 83 16.13 5.69 13.08
CA ARG A 83 16.08 4.30 12.61
C ARG A 83 15.19 4.10 11.39
N LEU A 84 15.50 3.03 10.66
CA LEU A 84 14.64 2.48 9.64
C LEU A 84 13.81 1.34 10.25
N ILE A 85 12.49 1.41 10.08
CA ILE A 85 11.56 0.40 10.57
C ILE A 85 10.87 -0.24 9.37
N TYR A 86 10.92 -1.57 9.30
CA TYR A 86 10.17 -2.37 8.34
C TYR A 86 9.11 -3.18 9.08
N ALA A 87 7.84 -2.86 8.85
CA ALA A 87 6.72 -3.62 9.38
C ALA A 87 6.09 -4.46 8.27
N GLN A 88 5.82 -5.73 8.57
CA GLN A 88 5.16 -6.67 7.67
C GLN A 88 4.05 -7.41 8.41
N ARG A 89 2.98 -7.72 7.69
CA ARG A 89 1.88 -8.54 8.15
C ARG A 89 1.84 -9.82 7.34
N GLU A 90 2.08 -10.93 8.02
CA GLU A 90 2.00 -12.28 7.47
C GLU A 90 0.77 -12.97 8.06
N GLY A 91 -0.31 -13.01 7.25
CA GLY A 91 -1.60 -13.52 7.70
C GLY A 91 -2.21 -12.70 8.86
N ARG A 92 -2.33 -13.33 10.04
CA ARG A 92 -2.84 -12.70 11.26
C ARG A 92 -1.75 -12.05 12.11
N GLU A 93 -0.50 -12.42 11.88
CA GLU A 93 0.64 -11.93 12.65
C GLU A 93 1.25 -10.70 11.99
N ALA A 94 1.66 -9.74 12.81
CA ALA A 94 2.38 -8.56 12.37
C ALA A 94 3.76 -8.60 13.01
N THR A 95 4.79 -8.59 12.18
CA THR A 95 6.18 -8.52 12.57
C THR A 95 6.73 -7.14 12.22
N ALA A 96 7.65 -6.65 13.03
CA ALA A 96 8.40 -5.47 12.66
C ALA A 96 9.86 -5.64 13.03
N HIS A 97 10.69 -5.22 12.10
CA HIS A 97 12.12 -5.18 12.21
C HIS A 97 12.53 -3.71 12.21
N TRP A 98 13.52 -3.37 13.02
CA TRP A 98 14.09 -2.05 13.03
C TRP A 98 15.60 -2.17 12.98
N ALA A 99 16.23 -1.14 12.44
CA ALA A 99 17.67 -1.02 12.39
C ALA A 99 18.05 0.45 12.48
N GLU A 100 19.19 0.73 13.11
CA GLU A 100 19.71 2.08 13.16
C GLU A 100 20.16 2.54 11.75
N LEU A 101 20.08 3.84 11.48
CA LEU A 101 20.53 4.42 10.21
C LEU A 101 22.00 4.10 9.90
N SER A 102 22.82 4.00 10.94
CA SER A 102 24.24 3.62 10.90
C SER A 102 24.46 2.19 10.38
N GLU A 103 23.55 1.26 10.67
CA GLU A 103 23.64 -0.16 10.31
C GLU A 103 23.23 -0.44 8.86
N VAL A 104 22.54 0.51 8.22
CA VAL A 104 22.12 0.40 6.82
C VAL A 104 23.35 0.57 5.93
N LYS A 105 23.87 -0.53 5.39
CA LYS A 105 25.03 -0.52 4.49
C LYS A 105 24.65 -0.03 3.10
N ASN A 106 23.57 -0.59 2.55
CA ASN A 106 23.08 -0.27 1.21
C ASN A 106 21.56 -0.23 1.19
N ALA A 107 20.97 0.77 0.53
CA ALA A 107 19.54 0.84 0.26
C ALA A 107 19.32 1.13 -1.23
N GLY A 108 18.29 0.53 -1.82
CA GLY A 108 18.06 0.69 -3.24
C GLY A 108 16.67 0.24 -3.68
N VAL A 109 16.33 0.65 -4.91
CA VAL A 109 15.11 0.24 -5.58
C VAL A 109 15.51 -0.59 -6.80
N SER A 110 15.35 -1.89 -6.71
CA SER A 110 15.55 -2.78 -7.85
C SER A 110 14.27 -2.88 -8.67
N ARG A 111 14.41 -2.95 -10.00
CA ARG A 111 13.28 -3.37 -10.84
C ARG A 111 13.25 -4.89 -10.78
N THR A 112 12.12 -5.46 -10.40
CA THR A 112 11.90 -6.88 -10.61
C THR A 112 11.83 -7.09 -12.12
N GLY A 113 12.86 -7.73 -12.68
CA GLY A 113 12.89 -8.06 -14.11
C GLY A 113 11.72 -8.99 -14.46
N ARG A 114 11.32 -8.99 -15.73
CA ARG A 114 10.30 -9.94 -16.20
C ARG A 114 10.78 -11.36 -15.93
N ASN A 115 9.92 -12.20 -15.38
CA ASN A 115 10.30 -13.60 -15.15
C ASN A 115 10.27 -14.35 -16.50
N HIS A 116 11.39 -14.34 -17.21
CA HIS A 116 11.53 -14.94 -18.55
C HIS A 116 11.23 -16.45 -18.56
N ALA A 117 11.35 -17.12 -17.42
CA ALA A 117 10.96 -18.52 -17.26
C ALA A 117 9.47 -18.76 -17.58
N LEU A 118 8.58 -17.84 -17.24
CA LEU A 118 7.14 -17.96 -17.57
C LEU A 118 6.90 -17.92 -19.09
N LEU A 119 7.70 -17.13 -19.80
CA LEU A 119 7.63 -17.03 -21.26
C LEU A 119 8.17 -18.31 -21.91
N ALA A 120 9.29 -18.84 -21.40
CA ALA A 120 9.86 -20.10 -21.85
C ALA A 120 8.91 -21.29 -21.62
N VAL A 121 8.28 -21.37 -20.44
CA VAL A 121 7.27 -22.40 -20.13
C VAL A 121 6.03 -22.23 -21.00
N GLY A 122 5.56 -20.99 -21.20
CA GLY A 122 4.44 -20.71 -22.11
C GLY A 122 4.74 -21.15 -23.55
N ALA A 123 5.94 -20.87 -24.06
CA ALA A 123 6.37 -21.32 -25.38
C ALA A 123 6.47 -22.87 -25.46
N PHE A 124 6.97 -23.51 -24.41
CA PHE A 124 7.03 -24.97 -24.32
C PHE A 124 5.64 -25.61 -24.33
N CYS A 125 4.68 -25.05 -23.58
CA CYS A 125 3.28 -25.51 -23.61
C CYS A 125 2.65 -25.36 -25.01
N LEU A 126 2.99 -24.30 -25.74
CA LEU A 126 2.52 -24.09 -27.11
C LEU A 126 3.07 -25.15 -28.06
N LEU A 127 4.37 -25.43 -27.99
CA LEU A 127 5.01 -26.50 -28.77
C LEU A 127 4.44 -27.88 -28.42
N ALA A 128 4.29 -28.18 -27.13
CA ALA A 128 3.70 -29.42 -26.66
C ALA A 128 2.25 -29.57 -27.17
N GLY A 129 1.47 -28.48 -27.17
CA GLY A 129 0.11 -28.45 -27.73
C GLY A 129 0.07 -28.81 -29.21
N ILE A 130 0.96 -28.22 -30.01
CA ILE A 130 1.06 -28.51 -31.45
C ILE A 130 1.40 -29.99 -31.70
N VAL A 131 2.33 -30.56 -30.93
CA VAL A 131 2.67 -31.99 -31.01
C VAL A 131 1.47 -32.86 -30.60
N LEU A 132 0.77 -32.50 -29.51
CA LEU A 132 -0.38 -33.25 -29.02
C LEU A 132 -1.54 -33.27 -30.01
N THR A 133 -1.70 -32.22 -30.83
CA THR A 133 -2.70 -32.19 -31.91
C THR A 133 -2.51 -33.28 -32.95
N PHE A 134 -1.28 -33.73 -33.20
CA PHE A 134 -1.02 -34.84 -34.12
C PHE A 134 -1.44 -36.20 -33.54
N VAL A 135 -1.54 -36.32 -32.22
CA VAL A 135 -1.85 -37.58 -31.52
C VAL A 135 -3.34 -37.68 -31.15
N VAL A 136 -3.93 -36.60 -30.65
CA VAL A 136 -5.29 -36.60 -30.06
C VAL A 136 -6.26 -35.70 -30.84
N GLY A 137 -5.81 -35.08 -31.92
CA GLY A 137 -6.60 -34.12 -32.68
C GLY A 137 -6.77 -32.77 -31.98
N PHE A 138 -7.64 -31.92 -32.54
CA PHE A 138 -7.83 -30.52 -32.13
C PHE A 138 -8.17 -30.33 -30.64
N TRP A 139 -8.76 -31.34 -30.00
CA TRP A 139 -9.15 -31.32 -28.58
C TRP A 139 -7.97 -31.25 -27.62
N GLY A 140 -6.78 -31.73 -28.01
CA GLY A 140 -5.57 -31.61 -27.20
C GLY A 140 -5.01 -30.18 -27.12
N LEU A 141 -5.33 -29.33 -28.11
CA LEU A 141 -4.81 -27.97 -28.22
C LEU A 141 -5.45 -27.00 -27.22
N ALA A 142 -6.77 -27.12 -27.03
CA ALA A 142 -7.57 -26.18 -26.23
C ALA A 142 -7.08 -26.00 -24.78
N PRO A 143 -6.81 -27.05 -23.99
CA PRO A 143 -6.31 -26.87 -22.63
C PRO A 143 -4.89 -26.30 -22.59
N LEU A 144 -4.03 -26.65 -23.55
CA LEU A 144 -2.65 -26.16 -23.63
C LEU A 144 -2.58 -24.68 -24.04
N LEU A 145 -3.46 -24.24 -24.94
CA LEU A 145 -3.64 -22.82 -25.26
C LEU A 145 -4.14 -22.03 -24.07
N LEU A 146 -5.10 -22.58 -23.31
CA LEU A 146 -5.61 -21.93 -22.11
C LEU A 146 -4.50 -21.74 -21.06
N ILE A 147 -3.70 -22.77 -20.82
CA ILE A 147 -2.53 -22.71 -19.91
C ILE A 147 -1.51 -21.68 -20.41
N GLY A 148 -1.20 -21.69 -21.71
CA GLY A 148 -0.30 -20.71 -22.33
C GLY A 148 -0.80 -19.27 -22.19
N ALA A 149 -2.09 -19.02 -22.39
CA ALA A 149 -2.70 -17.70 -22.22
C ALA A 149 -2.65 -17.21 -20.77
N VAL A 150 -2.90 -18.10 -19.80
CA VAL A 150 -2.78 -17.79 -18.37
C VAL A 150 -1.34 -17.44 -18.00
N LEU A 151 -0.37 -18.23 -18.47
CA LEU A 151 1.06 -17.97 -18.26
C LEU A 151 1.51 -16.65 -18.90
N ALA A 152 1.08 -16.35 -20.12
CA ALA A 152 1.35 -15.08 -20.79
C ALA A 152 0.72 -13.89 -20.03
N GLY A 153 -0.50 -14.06 -19.52
CA GLY A 153 -1.17 -13.07 -18.67
C GLY A 153 -0.40 -12.80 -17.38
N THR A 154 0.05 -13.84 -16.67
CA THR A 154 0.87 -13.68 -15.46
C THR A 154 2.22 -13.03 -15.74
N TRP A 155 2.84 -13.32 -16.89
CA TRP A 155 4.05 -12.65 -17.34
C TRP A 155 3.82 -11.14 -17.56
N PHE A 156 2.71 -10.75 -18.19
CA PHE A 156 2.34 -9.34 -18.39
C PHE A 156 2.12 -8.61 -17.05
N VAL A 157 1.44 -9.26 -16.10
CA VAL A 157 1.18 -8.69 -14.77
C VAL A 157 2.49 -8.56 -13.95
N SER A 158 3.50 -9.39 -14.23
CA SER A 158 4.80 -9.32 -13.55
C SER A 158 5.59 -8.03 -13.83
N GLU A 159 5.29 -7.29 -14.91
CA GLU A 159 5.94 -6.01 -15.27
C GLU A 159 5.70 -4.86 -14.29
N GLY A 160 4.75 -5.03 -13.36
CA GLY A 160 4.28 -3.95 -12.48
C GLY A 160 5.03 -3.79 -11.17
N LYS A 161 6.02 -4.65 -10.88
CA LYS A 161 6.64 -4.73 -9.55
C LYS A 161 8.05 -4.14 -9.54
N ALA A 162 8.31 -3.33 -8.52
CA ALA A 162 9.65 -2.96 -8.10
C ALA A 162 9.87 -3.50 -6.68
N THR A 163 11.11 -3.64 -6.25
CA THR A 163 11.43 -4.05 -4.87
C THR A 163 12.30 -3.00 -4.23
N VAL A 164 11.89 -2.55 -3.04
CA VAL A 164 12.77 -1.77 -2.16
C VAL A 164 13.50 -2.74 -1.27
N TYR A 165 14.82 -2.55 -1.16
CA TYR A 165 15.63 -3.32 -0.25
C TYR A 165 16.52 -2.42 0.58
N ALA A 166 16.73 -2.81 1.84
CA ALA A 166 17.74 -2.26 2.72
C ALA A 166 18.60 -3.42 3.24
N SER A 167 19.89 -3.37 2.95
CA SER A 167 20.90 -4.32 3.38
C SER A 167 21.54 -3.83 4.67
N LEU A 168 21.32 -4.60 5.71
CA LEU A 168 21.91 -4.50 7.04
C LEU A 168 23.07 -5.49 7.08
N GLY A 169 24.05 -5.31 7.97
CA GLY A 169 25.28 -6.13 8.04
C GLY A 169 25.11 -7.61 8.38
N GLY A 170 24.24 -8.34 7.67
CA GLY A 170 23.85 -9.73 7.89
C GLY A 170 22.39 -10.03 7.54
N GLN A 171 21.54 -9.01 7.34
CA GLN A 171 20.11 -9.18 7.03
C GLN A 171 19.67 -8.25 5.89
N GLN A 172 18.69 -8.67 5.11
CA GLN A 172 18.10 -7.85 4.05
C GLN A 172 16.61 -7.66 4.32
N MET A 173 16.20 -6.42 4.53
CA MET A 173 14.78 -6.06 4.55
C MET A 173 14.35 -5.82 3.11
N GLN A 174 13.31 -6.51 2.65
CA GLN A 174 12.80 -6.35 1.28
C GLN A 174 11.28 -6.23 1.26
N GLY A 175 10.77 -5.32 0.43
CA GLY A 175 9.34 -5.16 0.21
C GLY A 175 9.04 -4.85 -1.25
N GLU A 176 8.07 -5.57 -1.82
CA GLU A 176 7.55 -5.27 -3.15
C GLU A 176 6.81 -3.92 -3.13
N ILE A 177 7.05 -3.08 -4.11
CA ILE A 177 6.37 -1.80 -4.36
C ILE A 177 5.81 -1.77 -5.77
N SER A 178 4.73 -1.01 -5.96
CA SER A 178 4.14 -0.84 -7.28
C SER A 178 5.04 0.04 -8.15
N LYS A 179 5.05 -0.19 -9.45
CA LYS A 179 5.71 0.67 -10.45
C LYS A 179 5.30 2.15 -10.31
N ARG A 180 4.06 2.43 -9.88
CA ARG A 180 3.54 3.80 -9.64
C ARG A 180 4.21 4.49 -8.45
N ASP A 181 4.57 3.72 -7.42
CA ASP A 181 5.20 4.24 -6.20
C ASP A 181 6.74 4.26 -6.29
N ARG A 182 7.31 3.90 -7.45
CA ARG A 182 8.76 3.87 -7.65
C ARG A 182 9.43 5.22 -7.43
N ARG A 183 8.80 6.32 -7.87
CA ARG A 183 9.34 7.68 -7.65
C ARG A 183 9.42 8.00 -6.15
N ARG A 184 8.37 7.68 -5.40
CA ARG A 184 8.34 7.83 -3.94
C ARG A 184 9.36 6.94 -3.24
N ALA A 185 9.58 5.74 -3.74
CA ALA A 185 10.60 4.83 -3.20
C ALA A 185 12.01 5.37 -3.42
N SER A 186 12.30 5.97 -4.59
CA SER A 186 13.56 6.65 -4.83
C SER A 186 13.73 7.88 -3.94
N GLU A 187 12.68 8.70 -3.77
CA GLU A 187 12.68 9.84 -2.83
C GLU A 187 12.92 9.38 -1.39
N PHE A 188 12.30 8.26 -0.97
CA PHE A 188 12.50 7.65 0.34
C PHE A 188 13.95 7.18 0.55
N VAL A 189 14.56 6.53 -0.43
CA VAL A 189 15.95 6.07 -0.36
C VAL A 189 16.91 7.27 -0.33
N ASN A 190 16.66 8.31 -1.12
CA ASN A 190 17.48 9.52 -1.08
C ASN A 190 17.43 10.18 0.30
N LEU A 191 16.24 10.31 0.89
CA LEU A 191 16.05 10.88 2.22
C LEU A 191 16.72 10.02 3.30
N LEU A 192 16.74 8.70 3.14
CA LEU A 192 17.49 7.79 4.02
C LEU A 192 18.99 8.06 3.97
N PHE A 193 19.56 8.31 2.79
CA PHE A 193 20.98 8.63 2.67
C PHE A 193 21.32 10.04 3.16
N GLU A 194 20.41 11.00 2.98
CA GLU A 194 20.54 12.35 3.53
C GLU A 194 20.60 12.32 5.06
N LEU A 195 19.65 11.64 5.71
CA LEU A 195 19.62 11.47 7.17
C LEU A 195 20.78 10.64 7.74
N LYS A 196 21.50 9.90 6.90
CA LYS A 196 22.70 9.16 7.32
C LYS A 196 23.95 10.04 7.31
N GLN A 197 23.94 11.14 6.55
CA GLN A 197 25.05 12.08 6.44
C GLN A 197 25.03 13.15 7.52
N ASP A 198 23.84 13.47 8.05
CA ASP A 198 23.64 14.32 9.23
C ASP A 198 23.96 13.59 10.55
#